data_AF-A0A944IHS7-F1
#
_entry.id   AF-A0A944IHS7-F1
#
_cell.length_a   1.000
_cell.length_b   1.000
_cell.length_c   1.000
_cell.angle_alpha   90.00
_cell.angle_beta   90.00
_cell.angle_gamma   90.00
#
_symmetry.space_group_name_H-M   'P 1'
#
loop_
_entity.id
_entity.type
_entity.pdbx_description
1 polymer ?
#
loop_
_entity_poly.entity_id
_entity_poly.type
_entity_poly.pdbx_seq_one_letter_code
_entity_poly.pdbx_strand_id
1 'polypeptide(L)'
;MPHSDDHIPSVRSRRDVLKGFGSAAAAVAFLALLEPAAVARPADAGSEVRGLLARLTLDEKISLVHGATDPERLGQAGYLPGVPRLGIPPLRMSDGPAGVNVAASATGLPPVSTLAASFIPNWPASTGR
;
A
#
# COMPACT_ATOMS: atom_id res chain seq x y z
N MET A 1 -57.04 34.90 51.17
CA MET A 1 -56.84 33.67 51.95
C MET A 1 -57.15 32.48 51.06
N PRO A 2 -56.40 31.36 51.11
CA PRO A 2 -54.93 31.23 51.11
C PRO A 2 -54.43 30.00 50.29
N HIS A 3 -53.11 29.75 50.37
CA HIS A 3 -52.37 28.50 50.04
C HIS A 3 -52.17 28.14 48.55
N SER A 4 -50.98 27.73 48.06
CA SER A 4 -49.73 27.38 48.72
C SER A 4 -48.62 27.09 47.68
N ASP A 5 -47.38 27.20 48.17
CA ASP A 5 -46.21 26.36 47.90
C ASP A 5 -45.17 26.72 46.82
N ASP A 6 -43.94 26.74 47.36
CA ASP A 6 -42.63 26.84 46.77
C ASP A 6 -42.34 25.84 45.65
N HIS A 7 -41.65 26.32 44.61
CA HIS A 7 -40.64 25.50 43.94
C HIS A 7 -39.53 26.36 43.33
N ILE A 8 -38.37 26.37 44.00
CA ILE A 8 -37.08 26.62 43.34
C ILE A 8 -36.54 25.26 42.91
N PRO A 9 -36.18 25.10 41.62
CA PRO A 9 -34.97 24.34 41.34
C PRO A 9 -34.06 24.96 40.28
N SER A 10 -32.79 25.06 40.69
CA SER A 10 -31.56 24.81 39.92
C SER A 10 -31.15 25.81 38.83
N VAL A 11 -30.21 26.68 39.22
CA VAL A 11 -29.35 27.48 38.35
C VAL A 11 -28.64 26.56 37.35
N ARG A 12 -28.91 26.72 36.04
CA ARG A 12 -28.11 26.09 34.97
C ARG A 12 -26.65 26.56 35.09
N SER A 13 -25.76 25.60 35.28
CA SER A 13 -24.31 25.78 35.38
C SER A 13 -23.73 26.26 34.03
N ARG A 14 -22.91 27.30 34.08
CA ARG A 14 -22.26 27.98 32.93
C ARG A 14 -21.17 27.14 32.23
N ARG A 15 -21.12 25.82 32.46
CA ARG A 15 -20.03 24.94 31.98
C ARG A 15 -20.38 24.08 30.76
N ASP A 16 -21.62 24.12 30.26
CA ASP A 16 -22.06 23.21 29.19
C ASP A 16 -21.94 23.79 27.76
N VAL A 17 -21.32 24.95 27.57
CA VAL A 17 -21.25 25.62 26.24
C VAL A 17 -19.93 25.36 25.48
N LEU A 18 -18.97 24.62 26.04
CA LEU A 18 -17.63 24.51 25.44
C LEU A 18 -17.23 23.09 24.97
N LYS A 19 -18.07 22.40 24.18
CA LYS A 19 -17.70 21.11 23.55
C LYS A 19 -18.25 20.89 22.13
N GLY A 20 -18.08 21.84 21.21
CA GLY A 20 -18.51 21.51 19.85
C GLY A 20 -18.11 22.42 18.71
N PHE A 21 -16.83 22.76 18.52
CA PHE A 21 -16.37 23.40 17.27
C PHE A 21 -14.88 23.08 16.94
N GLY A 22 -14.42 21.86 17.22
CA GLY A 22 -13.00 21.51 17.16
C GLY A 22 -12.58 20.40 16.20
N SER A 23 -13.33 20.08 15.13
CA SER A 23 -13.01 18.91 14.29
C SER A 23 -13.10 19.09 12.77
N ALA A 24 -13.25 20.31 12.25
CA ALA A 24 -13.32 20.50 10.79
C ALA A 24 -11.93 20.55 10.09
N ALA A 25 -10.89 21.05 10.76
CA ALA A 25 -9.57 21.22 10.14
C ALA A 25 -8.77 19.90 10.03
N ALA A 26 -9.00 18.95 10.94
CA ALA A 26 -8.30 17.65 10.92
C ALA A 26 -8.78 16.74 9.79
N ALA A 27 -10.03 16.88 9.34
CA ALA A 27 -10.60 16.07 8.27
C ALA A 27 -10.02 16.42 6.89
N VAL A 28 -9.67 17.68 6.64
CA VAL A 28 -9.08 18.13 5.37
C VAL A 28 -7.61 17.70 5.28
N ALA A 29 -6.87 17.75 6.39
CA ALA A 29 -5.49 17.27 6.44
C ALA A 29 -5.39 15.75 6.28
N PHE A 30 -6.37 14.98 6.77
CA PHE A 30 -6.39 13.53 6.61
C PHE A 30 -6.74 13.09 5.17
N LEU A 31 -7.55 13.87 4.44
CA LEU A 31 -7.94 13.53 3.07
C LEU A 31 -6.82 13.74 2.03
N ALA A 32 -5.86 14.63 2.29
CA ALA A 32 -4.74 14.91 1.39
C ALA A 32 -3.64 13.83 1.39
N LEU A 33 -3.64 12.91 2.37
CA LEU A 33 -2.69 11.79 2.44
C LEU A 33 -3.16 10.55 1.65
N LEU A 34 -4.36 10.58 1.08
CA LEU A 34 -4.92 9.49 0.26
C LEU A 34 -4.67 9.67 -1.25
N GLU A 35 -3.86 10.64 -1.66
CA GLU A 35 -3.41 10.71 -3.06
C GLU A 35 -2.57 9.45 -3.35
N PRO A 36 -3.05 8.52 -4.20
CA PRO A 36 -2.18 7.47 -4.69
C PRO A 36 -1.09 8.18 -5.47
N ALA A 37 0.14 8.18 -4.95
CA ALA A 37 1.29 8.63 -5.71
C ALA A 37 1.35 7.76 -6.96
N ALA A 38 0.79 8.26 -8.06
CA ALA A 38 1.04 7.70 -9.37
C ALA A 38 2.56 7.74 -9.49
N VAL A 39 3.19 6.55 -9.48
CA VAL A 39 4.61 6.42 -9.83
C VAL A 39 4.69 6.95 -11.25
N ALA A 40 5.03 8.23 -11.37
CA ALA A 40 5.23 8.87 -12.65
C ALA A 40 6.29 8.02 -13.34
N ARG A 41 5.91 7.33 -14.43
CA ARG A 41 6.88 6.61 -15.25
C ARG A 41 7.92 7.66 -15.62
N PRO A 42 9.19 7.52 -15.23
CA PRO A 42 10.18 8.54 -15.50
C PRO A 42 10.18 8.72 -17.01
N ALA A 43 9.88 9.93 -17.47
CA ALA A 43 9.87 10.25 -18.90
C ALA A 43 11.23 9.95 -19.56
N ASP A 44 12.25 9.72 -18.73
CA ASP A 44 13.60 9.38 -19.11
C ASP A 44 14.18 8.13 -18.40
N ALA A 45 13.33 7.15 -18.05
CA ALA A 45 13.80 5.88 -17.45
C ALA A 45 14.90 5.22 -18.30
N GLY A 46 14.85 5.43 -19.63
CA GLY A 46 15.86 4.92 -20.56
C GLY A 46 17.23 5.56 -20.42
N SER A 47 17.37 6.88 -20.18
CA SER A 47 18.71 7.46 -19.97
C SER A 47 19.27 7.08 -18.59
N GLU A 48 18.42 7.04 -17.57
CA GLU A 48 18.81 6.67 -16.20
C GLU A 48 19.37 5.25 -16.18
N VAL A 49 18.64 4.30 -16.78
CA VAL A 49 19.09 2.92 -16.92
C VAL A 49 20.39 2.82 -17.72
N ARG A 50 20.53 3.57 -18.82
CA ARG A 50 21.78 3.59 -19.60
C ARG A 50 22.98 4.10 -18.79
N GLY A 51 22.76 5.12 -17.95
CA GLY A 51 23.77 5.62 -17.02
C GLY A 51 24.20 4.57 -16.00
N LEU A 52 23.25 3.81 -15.44
CA LEU A 52 23.55 2.70 -14.53
C LEU A 52 24.29 1.56 -15.24
N LEU A 53 23.85 1.15 -16.44
CA LEU A 53 24.47 0.08 -17.24
C LEU A 53 25.94 0.37 -17.58
N ALA A 54 26.30 1.63 -17.79
CA ALA A 54 27.68 2.06 -18.04
C ALA A 54 28.58 1.94 -16.81
N ARG A 55 28.01 1.98 -15.59
CA ARG A 55 28.74 1.92 -14.31
C ARG A 55 28.81 0.51 -13.72
N LEU A 56 28.08 -0.46 -14.27
CA LEU A 56 28.09 -1.86 -13.85
C LEU A 56 29.32 -2.59 -14.37
N THR A 57 29.94 -3.41 -13.52
CA THR A 57 30.93 -4.41 -13.96
C THR A 57 30.24 -5.54 -14.74
N LEU A 58 31.03 -6.40 -15.38
CA LEU A 58 30.47 -7.57 -16.08
C LEU A 58 29.78 -8.52 -15.08
N ASP A 59 30.39 -8.76 -13.93
CA ASP A 59 29.84 -9.64 -12.89
C ASP A 59 28.51 -9.10 -12.33
N GLU A 60 28.42 -7.77 -12.11
CA GLU A 60 27.19 -7.12 -11.67
C GLU A 60 26.09 -7.16 -12.75
N LYS A 61 26.45 -7.18 -14.04
CA LYS A 61 25.46 -7.37 -15.13
C LYS A 61 24.95 -8.80 -15.14
N ILE A 62 25.85 -9.76 -15.01
CA ILE A 62 25.53 -11.18 -14.98
C ILE A 62 24.58 -11.46 -13.80
N SER A 63 24.88 -10.93 -12.62
CA SER A 63 24.04 -11.13 -11.42
C SER A 63 22.61 -10.58 -11.53
N LEU A 64 22.37 -9.63 -12.42
CA LEU A 64 21.04 -9.06 -12.67
C LEU A 64 20.23 -9.82 -13.75
N VAL A 65 20.85 -10.75 -14.48
CA VAL A 65 20.19 -11.56 -15.52
C VAL A 65 20.16 -13.06 -15.19
N HIS A 66 20.72 -13.47 -14.05
CA HIS A 66 20.59 -14.84 -13.53
C HIS A 66 19.96 -14.83 -12.14
N GLY A 67 19.07 -15.78 -11.89
CA GLY A 67 18.52 -15.99 -10.56
C GLY A 67 19.60 -16.44 -9.56
N ALA A 68 19.45 -16.02 -8.31
CA ALA A 68 20.28 -16.45 -7.19
C ALA A 68 19.40 -17.03 -6.07
N THR A 69 20.03 -17.68 -5.09
CA THR A 69 19.33 -18.15 -3.89
C THR A 69 19.00 -16.97 -2.98
N ASP A 70 17.73 -16.81 -2.60
CA ASP A 70 17.33 -15.81 -1.61
C ASP A 70 17.94 -16.17 -0.23
N PRO A 71 18.78 -15.29 0.36
CA PRO A 71 19.32 -15.52 1.70
C PRO A 71 18.24 -15.63 2.77
N GLU A 72 17.09 -14.98 2.59
CA GLU A 72 15.99 -14.96 3.56
C GLU A 72 14.97 -16.08 3.32
N ARG A 73 15.05 -16.79 2.18
CA ARG A 73 14.19 -17.93 1.83
C ARG A 73 12.69 -17.67 2.05
N LEU A 74 12.18 -16.52 1.62
CA LEU A 74 10.81 -16.07 1.88
C LEU A 74 9.72 -16.77 1.04
N GLY A 75 10.04 -17.88 0.39
CA GLY A 75 9.11 -18.61 -0.49
C GLY A 75 8.84 -17.94 -1.84
N GLN A 76 9.69 -17.01 -2.25
CA GLN A 76 9.60 -16.31 -3.53
C GLN A 76 10.05 -17.22 -4.68
N ALA A 77 9.48 -17.05 -5.87
CA ALA A 77 9.81 -17.83 -7.05
C ALA A 77 11.16 -17.44 -7.68
N GLY A 78 11.59 -16.20 -7.48
CA GLY A 78 12.87 -15.70 -8.00
C GLY A 78 13.51 -14.65 -7.09
N TYR A 79 14.83 -14.55 -7.19
CA TYR A 79 15.63 -13.59 -6.44
C TYR A 79 16.81 -13.08 -7.28
N LEU A 80 17.01 -11.77 -7.27
CA LEU A 80 18.21 -11.08 -7.74
C LEU A 80 18.82 -10.31 -6.57
N PRO A 81 20.14 -10.42 -6.33
CA PRO A 81 20.79 -9.77 -5.19
C PRO A 81 20.88 -8.24 -5.29
N GLY A 82 20.63 -7.66 -6.47
CA GLY A 82 20.80 -6.23 -6.71
C GLY A 82 22.28 -5.83 -6.78
N VAL A 83 22.55 -4.52 -6.68
CA VAL A 83 23.91 -3.94 -6.71
C VAL A 83 23.99 -2.79 -5.70
N PRO A 84 24.31 -3.07 -4.41
CA PRO A 84 24.31 -2.07 -3.34
C PRO A 84 25.23 -0.87 -3.59
N ARG A 85 26.38 -1.09 -4.26
CA ARG A 85 27.34 -0.04 -4.64
C ARG A 85 26.72 1.07 -5.49
N LEU A 86 25.73 0.72 -6.31
CA LEU A 86 25.00 1.65 -7.17
C LEU A 86 23.59 1.98 -6.62
N GLY A 87 23.26 1.53 -5.40
CA GLY A 87 21.94 1.73 -4.80
C GLY A 87 20.82 0.90 -5.43
N ILE A 88 21.14 -0.15 -6.20
CA ILE A 88 20.14 -1.04 -6.80
C ILE A 88 19.74 -2.08 -5.74
N PRO A 89 18.47 -2.10 -5.29
CA PRO A 89 18.02 -3.04 -4.25
C PRO A 89 17.93 -4.47 -4.80
N PRO A 90 17.91 -5.49 -3.92
CA PRO A 90 17.56 -6.84 -4.32
C PRO A 90 16.12 -6.88 -4.84
N LEU A 91 15.89 -7.73 -5.85
CA LEU A 91 14.56 -7.98 -6.40
C LEU A 91 14.09 -9.37 -5.99
N ARG A 92 12.88 -9.46 -5.44
CA ARG A 92 12.19 -10.71 -5.11
C ARG A 92 10.93 -10.81 -5.96
N MET A 93 10.77 -11.95 -6.63
CA MET A 93 9.67 -12.19 -7.56
C MET A 93 8.75 -13.25 -6.98
N SER A 94 7.54 -12.85 -6.58
CA SER A 94 6.48 -13.77 -6.16
C SER A 94 5.75 -14.31 -7.38
N ASP A 95 5.26 -15.56 -7.29
CA ASP A 95 4.36 -16.08 -8.30
C ASP A 95 2.92 -15.60 -8.08
N GLY A 96 2.15 -15.58 -9.16
CA GLY A 96 0.70 -15.37 -9.21
C GLY A 96 0.03 -16.46 -10.05
N PRO A 97 -1.17 -16.29 -10.66
CA PRO A 97 -2.11 -15.17 -10.56
C PRO A 97 -3.16 -15.32 -9.46
N ALA A 98 -3.23 -16.47 -8.77
CA ALA A 98 -4.23 -16.76 -7.74
C ALA A 98 -3.86 -16.19 -6.36
N GLY A 99 -3.32 -14.97 -6.34
CA GLY A 99 -2.76 -14.31 -5.15
C GLY A 99 -1.24 -14.32 -5.11
N VAL A 100 -0.67 -13.78 -4.03
CA VAL A 100 0.78 -13.68 -3.83
C VAL A 100 1.31 -14.99 -3.25
N ASN A 101 2.08 -15.74 -4.03
CA ASN A 101 2.64 -17.03 -3.59
C ASN A 101 3.99 -16.83 -2.87
N VAL A 102 3.94 -16.82 -1.54
CA VAL A 102 5.08 -16.62 -0.63
C VAL A 102 4.90 -17.44 0.65
N ALA A 103 5.91 -17.50 1.52
CA ALA A 103 5.81 -18.20 2.80
C ALA A 103 4.91 -17.48 3.82
N ALA A 104 4.72 -16.17 3.68
CA ALA A 104 3.83 -15.40 4.54
C ALA A 104 2.35 -15.67 4.22
N SER A 105 1.47 -15.44 5.21
CA SER A 105 0.03 -15.52 4.99
C SER A 105 -0.41 -14.45 3.98
N ALA A 106 -1.04 -14.88 2.90
CA ALA A 106 -1.54 -14.03 1.83
C ALA A 106 -2.93 -14.51 1.39
N THR A 107 -3.71 -13.61 0.77
CA THR A 107 -5.03 -13.95 0.23
C THR A 107 -4.89 -14.88 -0.97
N GLY A 108 -5.38 -16.11 -0.83
CA GLY A 108 -5.55 -17.04 -1.95
C GLY A 108 -6.83 -16.74 -2.73
N LEU A 109 -6.69 -16.33 -3.99
CA LEU A 109 -7.84 -16.10 -4.87
C LEU A 109 -8.27 -17.40 -5.55
N PRO A 110 -9.54 -17.53 -5.99
CA PRO A 110 -9.96 -18.66 -6.81
C PRO A 110 -9.08 -18.80 -8.06
N PRO A 111 -8.81 -20.03 -8.54
CA PRO A 111 -8.01 -20.21 -9.73
C PRO A 111 -8.69 -19.56 -10.94
N VAL A 112 -7.88 -19.20 -11.94
CA VAL A 112 -8.35 -18.46 -13.13
C VAL A 112 -9.48 -19.17 -13.88
N SER A 113 -9.55 -20.51 -13.82
CA SER A 113 -10.64 -21.30 -14.39
C SER A 113 -11.97 -21.10 -13.67
N THR A 114 -11.97 -21.05 -12.33
CA THR A 114 -13.16 -20.74 -11.54
C THR A 114 -13.63 -19.31 -11.78
N LEU A 115 -12.70 -18.37 -11.91
CA LEU A 115 -13.03 -16.99 -12.25
C LEU A 115 -13.68 -16.89 -13.64
N ALA A 116 -13.15 -17.61 -14.64
CA ALA A 116 -13.73 -17.67 -15.98
C ALA A 116 -15.17 -18.23 -15.96
N ALA A 117 -15.45 -19.23 -15.13
CA ALA A 117 -16.77 -19.84 -14.97
C ALA A 117 -17.82 -18.92 -14.32
N SER A 118 -17.42 -17.79 -13.73
CA SER A 118 -18.35 -16.80 -13.19
C SER A 118 -19.07 -15.99 -14.26
N PHE A 119 -18.54 -15.97 -15.50
CA PHE A 119 -19.00 -15.13 -16.61
C PHE A 119 -19.08 -13.63 -16.29
N ILE A 120 -18.32 -13.15 -15.30
CA ILE A 120 -18.24 -11.72 -14.95
C ILE A 120 -17.20 -11.04 -15.85
N PRO A 121 -17.62 -10.18 -16.80
CA PRO A 121 -16.69 -9.43 -17.63
C PRO A 121 -15.86 -8.45 -16.78
N ASN A 122 -14.59 -8.24 -17.15
CA ASN A 122 -13.65 -7.30 -16.52
C ASN A 122 -13.27 -7.59 -15.05
N TRP A 123 -13.65 -8.74 -14.48
CA TRP A 123 -13.24 -9.14 -13.13
C TRP A 123 -11.72 -9.03 -12.84
N PRO A 124 -10.80 -9.37 -13.76
CA PRO A 124 -9.36 -9.28 -13.48
C PRO A 124 -8.88 -7.87 -13.10
N ALA A 125 -9.56 -6.82 -13.57
CA ALA A 125 -9.17 -5.44 -13.30
C ALA A 125 -9.54 -4.96 -11.88
N SER A 126 -10.48 -5.63 -11.20
CA SER A 126 -10.89 -5.27 -9.85
C SER A 126 -10.07 -5.91 -8.74
N THR A 127 -9.31 -6.98 -9.01
CA THR A 127 -8.56 -7.75 -8.00
C THR A 127 -7.06 -7.44 -7.94
N GLY A 128 -6.53 -6.69 -8.91
CA GLY A 128 -5.09 -6.40 -9.03
C GLY A 128 -4.67 -5.01 -8.57
N ARG A 129 -5.45 -4.35 -7.70
CA ARG A 129 -5.12 -3.02 -7.14
C ARG A 129 -4.52 -3.12 -5.76
#